data_AF-A0A0R2DKK0-F1
#
_entry.id   AF-A0A0R2DKK0-F1
#
_cell.length_a   1.000
_cell.length_b   1.000
_cell.length_c   1.000
_cell.angle_alpha   90.00
_cell.angle_beta   90.00
_cell.angle_gamma   90.00
#
_symmetry.space_group_name_H-M   'P 1'
#
loop_
_entity.id
_entity.type
_entity.pdbx_description
1 polymer ?
#
loop_
_entity_poly.entity_id
_entity_poly.type
_entity_poly.pdbx_seq_one_letter_code
_entity_poly.pdbx_strand_id
1 'polypeptide(L)'
;MTQEHIKFGTIMKLAFENLRQCYKKYSILFLGLLVLSTLIYTFSTLTKTLSANQTLIMTQDAPVFIVGEVILIIITMIYMGYLNRFLLNQAQQNKQISHRLGDKQSKVTAVTLVQLLTISISMLLLSVIVGMAVSQLVGFLIASTQGVALKGFVGFHVLSLIDITLVFVGLPIVGVVANKIHVSGIMPKIYKEESRKYRNPWLVVVQLGLSGIGFLVAYYASHDILNYQTQSLALITTSIAIVAGVYFFFNAFYPTVIQLLLKWSWFKNRKLHDMSLNQLNQKLIHHVKGFSLVTLLFAVAIGATAVASSVTNVSAERTNDNTFYDTVIYNHQPEVTESVKQLPIEEKTTYHYKVDGKNVYMLKNELETQQLKLKVADFSASPVNDNGLKYKTTSYQGENAKKELKHTIASSYELIQPNNDIWINTFQLPEDVTYHDVDQSEFDQVQATSNEIQLIKTKGGIAQNWPALMAIEKLQLGDKMGDDRVGGMRNSQVGGQGITYFRNLSTEFAILKTFAIGISLALMMTIVSILIFKQWQSFKQDKATYQTMQTQGFQPSVMKKALFKEVLSLFILPMIPGVITTLIGLEIFNYLTIDIYRLSILPITVCVILYLVIAILVAFIYQKEALKTAD
;
A
#
# COMPACT_ATOMS: atom_id res chain seq x y z
N MET A 1 39.51 37.87 19.29
CA MET A 1 38.74 37.70 18.05
C MET A 1 37.26 37.74 18.39
N THR A 2 36.66 38.89 18.09
CA THR A 2 35.26 39.22 18.34
C THR A 2 34.33 38.22 17.67
N GLN A 3 33.32 37.76 18.39
CA GLN A 3 32.22 36.98 17.82
C GLN A 3 31.45 37.87 16.84
N GLU A 4 31.87 37.92 15.57
CA GLU A 4 30.97 38.41 14.53
C GLU A 4 29.72 37.53 14.54
N HIS A 5 28.59 38.15 14.85
CA HIS A 5 27.28 37.61 14.56
C HIS A 5 27.20 37.40 13.04
N ILE A 6 27.56 36.20 12.58
CA ILE A 6 27.40 35.81 11.18
C ILE A 6 25.92 35.97 10.86
N LYS A 7 25.61 36.95 10.02
CA LYS A 7 24.23 37.28 9.62
C LYS A 7 23.59 36.06 8.96
N PHE A 8 22.31 35.85 9.20
CA PHE A 8 21.51 34.78 8.58
C PHE A 8 21.66 34.76 7.05
N GLY A 9 21.78 35.94 6.41
CA GLY A 9 22.04 36.06 4.98
C GLY A 9 23.32 35.36 4.50
N THR A 10 24.39 35.34 5.31
CA THR A 10 25.63 34.63 4.97
C THR A 10 25.44 33.11 5.00
N ILE A 11 24.70 32.60 5.99
CA ILE A 11 24.35 31.17 6.09
C ILE A 11 23.51 30.75 4.88
N MET A 12 22.52 31.55 4.52
CA MET A 12 21.65 31.29 3.38
C MET A 12 22.42 31.29 2.05
N LYS A 13 23.28 32.30 1.83
CA LYS A 13 24.15 32.35 0.64
C LYS A 13 25.03 31.12 0.52
N LEU A 14 25.71 30.73 1.61
CA LEU A 14 26.56 29.54 1.63
C LEU A 14 25.78 28.24 1.40
N ALA A 15 24.57 28.13 1.96
CA ALA A 15 23.69 26.98 1.75
C ALA A 15 23.34 26.81 0.27
N PHE A 16 22.91 27.89 -0.40
CA PHE A 16 22.57 27.87 -1.81
C PHE A 16 23.78 27.63 -2.72
N GLU A 17 24.92 28.27 -2.46
CA GLU A 17 26.16 28.04 -3.21
C GLU A 17 26.59 26.57 -3.13
N ASN A 18 26.60 26.00 -1.91
CA ASN A 18 26.96 24.61 -1.69
C ASN A 18 25.94 23.65 -2.33
N LEU A 19 24.63 23.95 -2.24
CA LEU A 19 23.58 23.14 -2.86
C LEU A 19 23.68 23.17 -4.38
N ARG A 20 23.94 24.32 -5.00
CA ARG A 20 24.09 24.48 -6.45
C ARG A 20 25.26 23.65 -7.00
N GLN A 21 26.39 23.64 -6.30
CA GLN A 21 27.55 22.81 -6.65
C GLN A 21 27.25 21.31 -6.56
N CYS A 22 26.32 20.94 -5.68
CA CYS A 22 25.97 19.56 -5.35
C CYS A 22 24.77 19.02 -6.14
N TYR A 23 23.86 19.89 -6.63
CA TYR A 23 22.57 19.51 -7.19
C TYR A 23 22.69 18.52 -8.37
N LYS A 24 23.61 18.78 -9.32
CA LYS A 24 23.82 17.89 -10.47
C LYS A 24 24.34 16.50 -10.08
N LYS A 25 25.06 16.39 -8.97
CA LYS A 25 25.65 15.11 -8.52
C LYS A 25 24.66 14.28 -7.72
N TYR A 26 23.66 14.91 -7.11
CA TYR A 26 22.78 14.28 -6.13
C TYR A 26 21.29 14.41 -6.48
N SER A 27 20.98 14.84 -7.71
CA SER A 27 19.62 14.92 -8.24
C SER A 27 18.87 13.60 -8.15
N ILE A 28 19.57 12.46 -8.27
CA ILE A 28 18.98 11.13 -8.11
C ILE A 28 18.34 10.97 -6.72
N LEU A 29 18.97 11.49 -5.65
CA LEU A 29 18.44 11.42 -4.29
C LEU A 29 17.24 12.36 -4.09
N PHE A 30 17.19 13.46 -4.83
CA PHE A 30 16.01 14.34 -4.84
C PHE A 30 14.85 13.70 -5.59
N LEU A 31 15.11 12.93 -6.65
CA LEU A 31 14.09 12.14 -7.33
C LEU A 31 13.43 11.13 -6.40
N GLY A 32 14.21 10.43 -5.56
CA GLY A 32 13.64 9.52 -4.55
C GLY A 32 12.72 10.24 -3.56
N LEU A 33 13.09 11.46 -3.15
CA LEU A 33 12.28 12.28 -2.26
C LEU A 33 11.00 12.78 -2.96
N LEU A 34 11.09 13.18 -4.23
CA LEU A 34 9.94 13.56 -5.06
C LEU A 34 8.94 12.40 -5.21
N VAL A 35 9.43 11.19 -5.43
CA VAL A 35 8.59 10.00 -5.57
C VAL A 35 7.85 9.70 -4.26
N LEU A 36 8.55 9.71 -3.12
CA LEU A 36 7.93 9.52 -1.80
C LEU A 36 6.90 10.61 -1.48
N SER A 37 7.21 11.88 -1.77
CA SER A 37 6.31 13.00 -1.50
C SER A 37 5.07 12.96 -2.39
N THR A 38 5.24 12.58 -3.67
CA THR A 38 4.13 12.36 -4.61
C THR A 38 3.22 11.24 -4.11
N LEU A 39 3.78 10.11 -3.63
CA LEU A 39 3.01 9.03 -3.05
C LEU A 39 2.17 9.48 -1.85
N ILE A 40 2.78 10.20 -0.89
CA ILE A 40 2.07 10.70 0.29
C ILE A 40 0.90 11.60 -0.14
N TYR A 41 1.14 12.55 -1.05
CA TYR A 41 0.08 13.43 -1.54
C TYR A 41 -1.05 12.66 -2.20
N THR A 42 -0.71 11.75 -3.12
CA THR A 42 -1.69 10.98 -3.89
C THR A 42 -2.51 10.10 -2.97
N PHE A 43 -1.85 9.43 -2.03
CA PHE A 43 -2.48 8.51 -1.10
C PHE A 43 -3.42 9.24 -0.12
N SER A 44 -2.96 10.35 0.46
CA SER A 44 -3.76 11.19 1.35
C SER A 44 -4.99 11.79 0.62
N THR A 45 -4.80 12.27 -0.61
CA THR A 45 -5.87 12.82 -1.46
C THR A 45 -6.95 11.80 -1.77
N LEU A 46 -6.56 10.64 -2.30
CA LEU A 46 -7.50 9.57 -2.62
C LEU A 46 -8.24 9.06 -1.38
N THR A 47 -7.55 8.85 -0.26
CA THR A 47 -8.19 8.38 0.99
C THR A 47 -9.29 9.35 1.43
N LYS A 48 -9.03 10.66 1.39
CA LYS A 48 -9.99 11.70 1.81
C LYS A 48 -11.13 11.91 0.83
N THR A 49 -10.85 11.92 -0.48
CA THR A 49 -11.90 12.08 -1.49
C THR A 49 -12.80 10.84 -1.59
N LEU A 50 -12.24 9.64 -1.37
CA LEU A 50 -13.02 8.41 -1.31
C LEU A 50 -13.81 8.30 0.00
N SER A 51 -13.23 8.66 1.15
CA SER A 51 -13.94 8.65 2.44
C SER A 51 -15.09 9.66 2.50
N ALA A 52 -14.97 10.79 1.79
CA ALA A 52 -16.07 11.74 1.64
C ALA A 52 -17.25 11.15 0.84
N ASN A 53 -16.97 10.22 -0.07
CA ASN A 53 -17.96 9.44 -0.81
C ASN A 53 -18.21 8.11 -0.07
N GLN A 54 -18.98 8.17 1.04
CA GLN A 54 -19.28 7.08 1.99
C GLN A 54 -19.84 5.77 1.35
N THR A 55 -20.06 5.75 0.04
CA THR A 55 -20.53 4.62 -0.75
C THR A 55 -19.40 3.72 -1.27
N LEU A 56 -18.14 4.17 -1.31
CA LEU A 56 -17.05 3.50 -2.04
C LEU A 56 -16.06 2.69 -1.20
N ILE A 57 -15.96 2.99 0.10
CA ILE A 57 -15.09 2.27 1.05
C ILE A 57 -16.00 1.74 2.16
N MET A 58 -15.98 0.43 2.41
CA MET A 58 -16.69 -0.10 3.57
C MET A 58 -15.97 0.39 4.82
N THR A 59 -16.71 0.93 5.80
CA THR A 59 -16.12 1.53 7.01
C THR A 59 -15.18 0.59 7.78
N GLN A 60 -15.33 -0.72 7.58
CA GLN A 60 -14.54 -1.77 8.21
C GLN A 60 -13.11 -1.89 7.66
N ASP A 61 -12.85 -1.52 6.40
CA ASP A 61 -11.52 -1.64 5.75
C ASP A 61 -10.75 -0.31 5.66
N ALA A 62 -11.38 0.80 6.09
CA ALA A 62 -10.78 2.13 6.20
C ALA A 62 -9.43 2.18 6.98
N PRO A 63 -9.21 1.40 8.06
CA PRO A 63 -7.94 1.43 8.81
C PRO A 63 -6.70 1.06 7.98
N VAL A 64 -6.82 0.23 6.94
CA VAL A 64 -5.69 -0.15 6.06
C VAL A 64 -5.08 1.06 5.41
N PHE A 65 -5.95 1.96 4.93
CA PHE A 65 -5.51 3.15 4.24
C PHE A 65 -4.72 4.04 5.21
N ILE A 66 -5.26 4.33 6.40
CA ILE A 66 -4.57 5.15 7.41
C ILE A 66 -3.18 4.58 7.75
N VAL A 67 -3.08 3.25 7.92
CA VAL A 67 -1.82 2.57 8.22
C VAL A 67 -0.81 2.73 7.08
N GLY A 68 -1.26 2.61 5.83
CA GLY A 68 -0.43 2.85 4.65
C GLY A 68 0.18 4.26 4.61
N GLU A 69 -0.61 5.28 4.95
CA GLU A 69 -0.14 6.68 5.03
C GLU A 69 0.92 6.84 6.13
N VAL A 70 0.67 6.28 7.33
CA VAL A 70 1.61 6.31 8.45
C VAL A 70 2.94 5.64 8.09
N ILE A 71 2.91 4.49 7.42
CA ILE A 71 4.12 3.78 6.97
C ILE A 71 4.93 4.66 5.99
N LEU A 72 4.27 5.33 5.04
CA LEU A 72 4.94 6.24 4.10
C LEU A 72 5.59 7.43 4.82
N ILE A 73 4.95 7.99 5.85
CA ILE A 73 5.53 9.05 6.68
C ILE A 73 6.75 8.55 7.43
N ILE A 74 6.69 7.35 8.04
CA ILE A 74 7.82 6.75 8.76
C ILE A 74 9.01 6.50 7.81
N ILE A 75 8.75 5.94 6.63
CA ILE A 75 9.78 5.74 5.59
C ILE A 75 10.42 7.08 5.20
N THR A 76 9.59 8.11 4.98
CA THR A 76 10.07 9.45 4.63
C THR A 76 10.89 10.08 5.75
N MET A 77 10.53 9.87 7.01
CA MET A 77 11.32 10.30 8.17
C MET A 77 12.70 9.66 8.19
N ILE A 78 12.79 8.34 7.97
CA ILE A 78 14.08 7.64 7.91
C ILE A 78 14.91 8.13 6.71
N TYR A 79 14.27 8.32 5.55
CA TYR A 79 14.90 8.86 4.35
C TYR A 79 15.46 10.28 4.58
N MET A 80 14.67 11.17 5.19
CA MET A 80 15.12 12.51 5.54
C MET A 80 16.25 12.50 6.56
N GLY A 81 16.22 11.57 7.53
CA GLY A 81 17.33 11.35 8.45
C GLY A 81 18.63 10.96 7.74
N TYR A 82 18.55 10.14 6.68
CA TYR A 82 19.68 9.81 5.82
C TYR A 82 20.17 11.03 5.01
N LEU A 83 19.25 11.74 4.34
CA LEU A 83 19.55 12.95 3.56
C LEU A 83 20.22 14.03 4.43
N ASN A 84 19.71 14.25 5.64
CA ASN A 84 20.25 15.20 6.61
C ASN A 84 21.71 14.88 6.98
N ARG A 85 22.01 13.61 7.33
CA ARG A 85 23.39 13.18 7.62
C ARG A 85 24.31 13.38 6.42
N PHE A 86 23.82 13.08 5.22
CA PHE A 86 24.57 13.27 4.00
C PHE A 86 24.90 14.75 3.76
N LEU A 87 23.90 15.63 3.79
CA LEU A 87 24.09 17.08 3.58
C LEU A 87 25.01 17.67 4.65
N LEU A 88 24.90 17.22 5.90
CA LEU A 88 25.79 17.62 6.98
C LEU A 88 27.24 17.25 6.68
N ASN A 89 27.50 16.00 6.27
CA ASN A 89 28.84 15.54 5.92
C ASN A 89 29.41 16.35 4.73
N GLN A 90 28.59 16.67 3.74
CA GLN A 90 29.00 17.51 2.61
C GLN A 90 29.32 18.95 3.04
N ALA A 91 28.48 19.56 3.88
CA ALA A 91 28.69 20.90 4.39
C ALA A 91 29.98 21.00 5.23
N GLN A 92 30.28 19.98 6.04
CA GLN A 92 31.53 19.89 6.80
C GLN A 92 32.78 19.73 5.92
N GLN A 93 32.66 18.98 4.82
CA GLN A 93 33.77 18.79 3.87
C GLN A 93 33.97 19.99 2.93
N ASN A 94 32.99 20.88 2.82
CA ASN A 94 33.12 22.07 2.00
C ASN A 94 34.03 23.09 2.70
N LYS A 95 35.27 23.18 2.20
CA LYS A 95 36.30 24.11 2.69
C LYS A 95 35.80 25.56 2.78
N GLN A 96 34.94 26.02 1.86
CA GLN A 96 34.41 27.39 1.91
C GLN A 96 33.51 27.62 3.14
N ILE A 97 32.67 26.63 3.48
CA ILE A 97 31.80 26.67 4.65
C ILE A 97 32.63 26.63 5.92
N SER A 98 33.56 25.66 6.01
CA SER A 98 34.40 25.46 7.20
C SER A 98 35.34 26.65 7.46
N HIS A 99 35.95 27.23 6.41
CA HIS A 99 36.80 28.42 6.56
C HIS A 99 36.02 29.71 6.87
N ARG A 100 34.85 29.94 6.26
CA ARG A 100 34.10 31.20 6.43
C ARG A 100 33.29 31.26 7.73
N LEU A 101 32.83 30.13 8.26
CA LEU A 101 31.99 30.09 9.45
C LEU A 101 32.79 29.85 10.75
N GLY A 102 34.04 29.40 10.62
CA GLY A 102 34.86 28.82 11.68
C GLY A 102 34.34 27.43 12.10
N ASP A 103 35.13 26.68 12.85
CA ASP A 103 34.82 25.29 13.31
C ASP A 103 33.60 25.17 14.26
N LYS A 104 32.75 26.21 14.34
CA LYS A 104 31.50 26.16 15.10
C LYS A 104 30.48 25.27 14.38
N GLN A 105 30.38 24.03 14.85
CA GLN A 105 29.50 22.99 14.32
C GLN A 105 28.00 23.38 14.29
N SER A 106 27.57 24.30 15.15
CA SER A 106 26.21 24.87 15.13
C SER A 106 25.91 25.64 13.84
N LYS A 107 26.89 26.37 13.29
CA LYS A 107 26.74 27.13 12.05
C LYS A 107 26.67 26.22 10.83
N VAL A 108 27.48 25.15 10.81
CA VAL A 108 27.43 24.13 9.75
C VAL A 108 26.09 23.38 9.77
N THR A 109 25.56 23.11 10.97
CA THR A 109 24.23 22.52 11.14
C THR A 109 23.12 23.47 10.65
N ALA A 110 23.25 24.78 10.88
CA ALA A 110 22.31 25.77 10.34
C ALA A 110 22.34 25.86 8.80
N VAL A 111 23.52 25.82 8.18
CA VAL A 111 23.64 25.72 6.71
C VAL A 111 22.92 24.47 6.21
N THR A 112 23.13 23.33 6.87
CA THR A 112 22.49 22.06 6.51
C THR A 112 20.96 22.12 6.62
N LEU A 113 20.43 22.76 7.67
CA LEU A 113 18.98 22.97 7.82
C LEU A 113 18.39 23.77 6.65
N VAL A 114 19.04 24.87 6.28
CA VAL A 114 18.59 25.71 5.15
C VAL A 114 18.59 24.92 3.85
N GLN A 115 19.65 24.12 3.60
CA GLN A 115 19.70 23.24 2.44
C GLN A 115 18.57 22.21 2.44
N LEU A 116 18.32 21.57 3.57
CA LEU A 116 17.28 20.54 3.70
C LEU A 116 15.88 21.13 3.50
N LEU A 117 15.59 22.29 4.11
CA LEU A 117 14.32 23.00 3.89
C LEU A 117 14.15 23.44 2.43
N THR A 118 15.21 23.93 1.79
CA THR A 118 15.17 24.30 0.37
C THR A 118 14.81 23.11 -0.52
N ILE A 119 15.45 21.96 -0.27
CA ILE A 119 15.16 20.71 -1.01
C ILE A 119 13.73 20.26 -0.73
N SER A 120 13.32 20.20 0.54
CA SER A 120 11.98 19.75 0.91
C SER A 120 10.87 20.63 0.33
N ILE A 121 11.01 21.96 0.37
CA ILE A 121 10.04 22.89 -0.21
C ILE A 121 10.00 22.73 -1.73
N SER A 122 11.15 22.59 -2.39
CA SER A 122 11.21 22.40 -3.83
C SER A 122 10.53 21.09 -4.26
N MET A 123 10.78 20.00 -3.53
CA MET A 123 10.16 18.70 -3.80
C MET A 123 8.68 18.70 -3.46
N LEU A 124 8.26 19.37 -2.37
CA LEU A 124 6.85 19.54 -2.02
C LEU A 124 6.10 20.21 -3.16
N LEU A 125 6.57 21.38 -3.64
CA LEU A 125 5.92 22.13 -4.72
C LEU A 125 5.79 21.27 -5.99
N LEU A 126 6.87 20.58 -6.37
CA LEU A 126 6.86 19.71 -7.54
C LEU A 126 5.93 18.51 -7.35
N SER A 127 5.89 17.93 -6.15
CA SER A 127 5.05 16.77 -5.84
C SER A 127 3.57 17.07 -5.70
N VAL A 128 3.20 18.30 -5.35
CA VAL A 128 1.80 18.70 -5.38
C VAL A 128 1.31 18.69 -6.84
N ILE A 129 2.10 19.24 -7.76
CA ILE A 129 1.75 19.26 -9.20
C ILE A 129 1.70 17.83 -9.76
N VAL A 130 2.77 17.06 -9.57
CA VAL A 130 2.85 15.67 -10.07
C VAL A 130 1.81 14.80 -9.37
N GLY A 131 1.64 14.96 -8.07
CA GLY A 131 0.70 14.20 -7.25
C GLY A 131 -0.75 14.47 -7.60
N MET A 132 -1.13 15.71 -7.95
CA MET A 132 -2.47 15.98 -8.49
C MET A 132 -2.72 15.21 -9.79
N ALA A 133 -1.76 15.22 -10.71
CA ALA A 133 -1.87 14.49 -11.98
C ALA A 133 -1.98 12.96 -11.75
N VAL A 134 -1.15 12.40 -10.86
CA VAL A 134 -1.19 10.98 -10.51
C VAL A 134 -2.49 10.62 -9.80
N SER A 135 -2.98 11.43 -8.86
CA SER A 135 -4.27 11.23 -8.19
C SER A 135 -5.42 11.21 -9.19
N GLN A 136 -5.41 12.13 -10.16
CA GLN A 136 -6.42 12.19 -11.21
C GLN A 136 -6.36 10.95 -12.10
N LEU A 137 -5.16 10.51 -12.49
CA LEU A 137 -4.96 9.30 -13.28
C LEU A 137 -5.48 8.07 -12.54
N VAL A 138 -5.15 7.92 -11.25
CA VAL A 138 -5.62 6.80 -10.42
C VAL A 138 -7.14 6.82 -10.30
N GLY A 139 -7.75 7.99 -10.03
CA GLY A 139 -9.21 8.14 -10.00
C GLY A 139 -9.87 7.73 -11.33
N PHE A 140 -9.28 8.12 -12.46
CA PHE A 140 -9.75 7.70 -13.79
C PHE A 140 -9.64 6.19 -14.01
N LEU A 141 -8.53 5.56 -13.59
CA LEU A 141 -8.37 4.11 -13.68
C LEU A 141 -9.40 3.35 -12.83
N ILE A 142 -9.72 3.86 -11.64
CA ILE A 142 -10.77 3.28 -10.79
C ILE A 142 -12.14 3.44 -11.45
N ALA A 143 -12.48 4.64 -11.93
CA ALA A 143 -13.78 4.91 -12.57
C ALA A 143 -13.98 4.07 -13.85
N SER A 144 -12.95 3.95 -14.69
CA SER A 144 -13.01 3.20 -15.95
C SER A 144 -13.13 1.69 -15.75
N THR A 145 -12.55 1.14 -14.68
CA THR A 145 -12.62 -0.31 -14.40
C THR A 145 -13.90 -0.74 -13.69
N GLN A 146 -14.59 0.17 -13.01
CA GLN A 146 -15.77 -0.15 -12.18
C GLN A 146 -17.10 0.32 -12.78
N GLY A 147 -17.09 1.07 -13.89
CA GLY A 147 -18.31 1.55 -14.55
C GLY A 147 -19.06 2.65 -13.79
N VAL A 148 -18.55 3.09 -12.64
CA VAL A 148 -19.12 4.16 -11.82
C VAL A 148 -18.36 5.45 -12.09
N ALA A 149 -19.07 6.47 -12.57
CA ALA A 149 -18.54 7.82 -12.57
C ALA A 149 -18.36 8.28 -11.12
N LEU A 150 -17.10 8.47 -10.69
CA LEU A 150 -16.78 9.10 -9.40
C LEU A 150 -17.16 10.58 -9.48
N LYS A 151 -18.46 10.89 -9.40
CA LYS A 151 -18.98 12.26 -9.45
C LYS A 151 -18.30 13.09 -8.36
N GLY A 152 -17.65 14.18 -8.76
CA GLY A 152 -16.94 15.08 -7.83
C GLY A 152 -15.55 14.61 -7.41
N PHE A 153 -15.00 13.51 -7.96
CA PHE A 153 -13.60 13.18 -7.71
C PHE A 153 -12.68 14.19 -8.38
N VAL A 154 -11.93 14.91 -7.54
CA VAL A 154 -10.86 15.81 -7.98
C VAL A 154 -9.56 15.30 -7.38
N GLY A 155 -8.52 15.19 -8.19
CA GLY A 155 -7.16 14.86 -7.73
C GLY A 155 -6.51 15.90 -6.81
N PHE A 156 -7.29 16.87 -6.32
CA PHE A 156 -6.89 17.94 -5.42
C PHE A 156 -7.72 17.90 -4.14
N HIS A 157 -7.03 17.90 -2.99
CA HIS A 157 -7.70 17.99 -1.69
C HIS A 157 -6.89 18.84 -0.70
N VAL A 158 -7.54 19.82 -0.06
CA VAL A 158 -6.87 20.82 0.79
C VAL A 158 -6.24 20.18 2.04
N LEU A 159 -6.93 19.25 2.70
CA LEU A 159 -6.35 18.56 3.86
C LEU A 159 -5.11 17.73 3.50
N SER A 160 -4.95 17.29 2.24
CA SER A 160 -3.76 16.55 1.81
C SER A 160 -2.55 17.47 1.63
N LEU A 161 -2.80 18.75 1.28
CA LEU A 161 -1.75 19.78 1.27
C LEU A 161 -1.24 20.05 2.68
N ILE A 162 -2.12 20.06 3.68
CA ILE A 162 -1.72 20.27 5.08
C ILE A 162 -0.80 19.14 5.52
N ASP A 163 -1.20 17.88 5.28
CA ASP A 163 -0.42 16.71 5.71
C ASP A 163 0.97 16.66 5.08
N ILE A 164 1.06 16.82 3.75
CA ILE A 164 2.36 16.83 3.08
C ILE A 164 3.22 18.01 3.52
N THR A 165 2.61 19.17 3.78
CA THR A 165 3.35 20.35 4.28
C THR A 165 3.90 20.11 5.68
N LEU A 166 3.10 19.54 6.58
CA LEU A 166 3.53 19.20 7.93
C LEU A 166 4.70 18.22 7.90
N VAL A 167 4.63 17.19 7.06
CA VAL A 167 5.70 16.21 6.88
C VAL A 167 6.97 16.87 6.32
N PHE A 168 6.87 17.64 5.23
CA PHE A 168 8.03 18.16 4.51
C PHE A 168 8.67 19.41 5.13
N VAL A 169 7.94 20.15 5.96
CA VAL A 169 8.47 21.26 6.75
C VAL A 169 8.89 20.78 8.14
N GLY A 170 8.10 19.91 8.77
CA GLY A 170 8.33 19.44 10.14
C GLY A 170 9.50 18.46 10.27
N LEU A 171 9.59 17.44 9.41
CA LEU A 171 10.64 16.42 9.52
C LEU A 171 12.07 16.98 9.38
N PRO A 172 12.37 17.93 8.47
CA PRO A 172 13.68 18.59 8.42
C PRO A 172 14.08 19.26 9.74
N ILE A 173 13.13 19.93 10.40
CA ILE A 173 13.36 20.62 11.67
C ILE A 173 13.69 19.61 12.77
N VAL A 174 12.89 18.55 12.90
CA VAL A 174 13.12 17.45 13.86
C VAL A 174 14.51 16.83 13.64
N GLY A 175 14.87 16.57 12.38
CA GLY A 175 16.17 16.00 12.03
C GLY A 175 17.36 16.86 12.49
N VAL A 176 17.24 18.18 12.43
CA VAL A 176 18.28 19.11 12.87
C VAL A 176 18.35 19.24 14.38
N VAL A 177 17.21 19.25 15.08
CA VAL A 177 17.17 19.20 16.54
C VAL A 177 17.84 17.93 17.07
N ALA A 178 17.54 16.77 16.45
CA ALA A 178 18.17 15.50 16.80
C ALA A 178 19.70 15.53 16.64
N ASN A 179 20.21 16.21 15.61
CA ASN A 179 21.65 16.37 15.40
C ASN A 179 22.29 17.24 16.50
N LYS A 180 21.65 18.31 16.96
CA LYS A 180 22.17 19.17 18.03
C LYS A 180 22.36 18.41 19.35
N ILE A 181 21.48 17.45 19.64
CA ILE A 181 21.51 16.61 20.85
C ILE A 181 22.59 15.52 20.76
N HIS A 182 22.79 14.91 19.58
CA HIS A 182 23.77 13.82 19.41
C HIS A 182 25.21 14.33 19.24
N VAL A 183 25.37 15.55 18.73
CA VAL A 183 26.68 16.16 18.43
C VAL A 183 27.32 16.83 19.65
N SER A 184 26.54 17.22 20.67
CA SER A 184 27.09 17.81 21.91
C SER A 184 27.91 16.82 22.76
N GLY A 185 27.96 15.53 22.40
CA GLY A 185 28.70 14.50 23.15
C GLY A 185 29.99 13.97 22.50
N ILE A 186 30.27 14.22 21.22
CA ILE A 186 31.47 13.66 20.55
C ILE A 186 32.01 14.65 19.50
N MET A 187 33.20 15.18 19.77
CA MET A 187 33.97 16.06 18.89
C MET A 187 34.29 15.38 17.55
N PRO A 188 34.14 16.02 16.38
CA PRO A 188 34.54 15.44 15.11
C PRO A 188 36.05 15.65 14.90
N LYS A 189 36.85 14.63 15.21
CA LYS A 189 38.22 14.55 14.67
C LYS A 189 38.13 14.25 13.17
N ILE A 190 38.37 15.31 12.40
CA ILE A 190 38.64 15.32 10.97
C ILE A 190 39.59 14.16 10.62
N TYR A 191 39.14 13.24 9.75
CA TYR A 191 39.95 12.24 9.05
C TYR A 191 40.94 11.41 9.90
N LYS A 192 40.58 11.00 11.12
CA LYS A 192 41.06 9.70 11.57
C LYS A 192 39.99 8.69 11.19
N GLU A 193 40.37 7.72 10.35
CA GLU A 193 39.71 6.43 10.28
C GLU A 193 39.58 5.92 11.71
N GLU A 194 38.51 6.30 12.41
CA GLU A 194 38.14 5.63 13.63
C GLU A 194 37.65 4.27 13.19
N SER A 195 38.61 3.34 13.14
CA SER A 195 38.36 1.93 13.36
C SER A 195 37.34 1.85 14.47
N ARG A 196 36.06 1.61 14.14
CA ARG A 196 35.05 1.43 15.18
C ARG A 196 35.56 0.26 16.01
N LYS A 197 35.97 0.56 17.24
CA LYS A 197 36.29 -0.45 18.24
C LYS A 197 35.15 -1.46 18.26
N TYR A 198 35.50 -2.74 18.34
CA TYR A 198 34.57 -3.86 18.50
C TYR A 198 33.43 -3.43 19.42
N ARG A 199 32.21 -3.44 18.87
CA ARG A 199 31.01 -3.08 19.62
C ARG A 199 30.92 -4.04 20.81
N ASN A 200 30.55 -3.53 21.99
CA ASN A 200 30.39 -4.38 23.17
C ASN A 200 29.43 -5.54 22.82
N PRO A 201 29.86 -6.82 22.92
CA PRO A 201 29.04 -7.97 22.52
C PRO A 201 27.71 -8.01 23.28
N TRP A 202 27.66 -7.53 24.52
CA TRP A 202 26.42 -7.41 25.27
C TRP A 202 25.39 -6.49 24.60
N LEU A 203 25.83 -5.36 24.05
CA LEU A 203 24.96 -4.42 23.36
C LEU A 203 24.40 -4.99 22.06
N VAL A 204 25.14 -5.89 21.40
CA VAL A 204 24.65 -6.66 20.25
C VAL A 204 23.53 -7.61 20.70
N VAL A 205 23.73 -8.36 21.79
CA VAL A 205 22.74 -9.29 22.34
C VAL A 205 21.45 -8.54 22.73
N VAL A 206 21.56 -7.41 23.44
CA VAL A 206 20.39 -6.59 23.81
C VAL A 206 19.62 -6.12 22.58
N GLN A 207 20.31 -5.68 21.53
CA GLN A 207 19.64 -5.23 20.30
C GLN A 207 19.00 -6.38 19.51
N LEU A 208 19.62 -7.57 19.48
CA LEU A 208 18.99 -8.76 18.91
C LEU A 208 17.75 -9.19 19.72
N GLY A 209 17.82 -9.09 21.05
CA GLY A 209 16.67 -9.31 21.94
C GLY A 209 15.52 -8.34 21.65
N LEU A 210 15.80 -7.03 21.56
CA LEU A 210 14.81 -6.01 21.18
C LEU A 210 14.23 -6.24 19.79
N SER A 211 15.05 -6.70 18.84
CA SER A 211 14.59 -7.08 17.50
C SER A 211 13.61 -8.26 17.56
N GLY A 212 13.96 -9.32 18.29
CA GLY A 212 13.09 -10.47 18.50
C GLY A 212 11.77 -10.10 19.19
N ILE A 213 11.83 -9.26 20.24
CA ILE A 213 10.63 -8.73 20.90
C ILE A 213 9.76 -7.95 19.92
N GLY A 214 10.36 -7.09 19.07
CA GLY A 214 9.62 -6.35 18.05
C GLY A 214 8.86 -7.28 17.09
N PHE A 215 9.49 -8.34 16.59
CA PHE A 215 8.83 -9.31 15.73
C PHE A 215 7.78 -10.16 16.45
N LEU A 216 8.00 -10.50 17.73
CA LEU A 216 7.01 -11.23 18.54
C LEU A 216 5.79 -10.37 18.81
N VAL A 217 5.98 -9.10 19.22
CA VAL A 217 4.88 -8.14 19.39
C VAL A 217 4.10 -7.99 18.10
N ALA A 218 4.79 -7.90 16.95
CA ALA A 218 4.13 -7.85 15.65
C ALA A 218 3.28 -9.10 15.37
N TYR A 219 3.80 -10.29 15.64
CA TYR A 219 3.07 -11.54 15.43
C TYR A 219 1.81 -11.66 16.31
N TYR A 220 1.93 -11.38 17.62
CA TYR A 220 0.80 -11.44 18.54
C TYR A 220 -0.23 -10.35 18.26
N ALA A 221 0.20 -9.11 18.03
CA ALA A 221 -0.71 -8.03 17.66
C ALA A 221 -1.45 -8.33 16.34
N SER A 222 -0.84 -9.06 15.41
CA SER A 222 -1.51 -9.48 14.17
C SER A 222 -2.67 -10.45 14.41
N HIS A 223 -2.62 -11.28 15.47
CA HIS A 223 -3.73 -12.17 15.83
C HIS A 223 -4.90 -11.39 16.45
N ASP A 224 -4.60 -10.31 17.20
CA ASP A 224 -5.61 -9.42 17.78
C ASP A 224 -6.32 -8.52 16.74
N ILE A 225 -5.85 -8.48 15.49
CA ILE A 225 -6.50 -7.76 14.38
C ILE A 225 -7.91 -8.31 14.12
N LEU A 226 -8.14 -9.59 14.41
CA LEU A 226 -9.45 -10.23 14.24
C LEU A 226 -10.51 -9.68 15.20
N ASN A 227 -10.10 -8.98 16.27
CA ASN A 227 -11.02 -8.30 17.15
C ASN A 227 -11.34 -6.89 16.61
N TYR A 228 -12.56 -6.70 16.12
CA TYR A 228 -13.05 -5.45 15.53
C TYR A 228 -12.83 -4.20 16.40
N GLN A 229 -12.88 -4.34 17.74
CA GLN A 229 -12.67 -3.19 18.64
C GLN A 229 -11.22 -2.71 18.69
N THR A 230 -10.26 -3.60 18.44
CA THR A 230 -8.82 -3.34 18.56
C THR A 230 -8.08 -3.35 17.22
N GLN A 231 -8.77 -3.63 16.11
CA GLN A 231 -8.19 -3.79 14.76
C GLN A 231 -7.26 -2.63 14.35
N SER A 232 -7.69 -1.38 14.54
CA SER A 232 -6.91 -0.19 14.15
C SER A 232 -5.64 -0.04 15.00
N LEU A 233 -5.75 -0.26 16.31
CA LEU A 233 -4.61 -0.21 17.23
C LEU A 233 -3.61 -1.33 16.89
N ALA A 234 -4.11 -2.55 16.66
CA ALA A 234 -3.33 -3.72 16.30
C ALA A 234 -2.53 -3.51 14.99
N LEU A 235 -3.15 -2.89 13.98
CA LEU A 235 -2.47 -2.54 12.72
C LEU A 235 -1.31 -1.55 12.93
N ILE A 236 -1.55 -0.51 13.74
CA ILE A 236 -0.54 0.53 14.03
C ILE A 236 0.61 -0.04 14.86
N THR A 237 0.29 -0.77 15.94
CA THR A 237 1.31 -1.37 16.82
C THR A 237 2.16 -2.37 16.06
N THR A 238 1.56 -3.21 15.21
CA THR A 238 2.30 -4.16 14.38
C THR A 238 3.24 -3.45 13.42
N SER A 239 2.76 -2.42 12.73
CA SER A 239 3.57 -1.64 11.77
C SER A 239 4.79 -0.98 12.44
N ILE A 240 4.60 -0.37 13.62
CA ILE A 240 5.67 0.25 14.39
C ILE A 240 6.66 -0.81 14.90
N ALA A 241 6.15 -1.95 15.40
CA ALA A 241 6.95 -3.03 15.93
C ALA A 241 7.85 -3.67 14.85
N ILE A 242 7.34 -3.83 13.63
CA ILE A 242 8.13 -4.30 12.47
C ILE A 242 9.25 -3.30 12.14
N VAL A 243 8.94 -2.01 12.01
CA VAL A 243 9.95 -0.98 11.70
C VAL A 243 11.04 -0.94 12.76
N ALA A 244 10.65 -0.97 14.04
CA ALA A 244 11.59 -1.00 15.17
C ALA A 244 12.43 -2.28 15.16
N GLY A 245 11.79 -3.44 14.97
CA GLY A 245 12.42 -4.77 14.91
C GLY A 245 13.49 -4.85 13.83
N VAL A 246 13.18 -4.35 12.61
CA VAL A 246 14.14 -4.24 11.51
C VAL A 246 15.29 -3.29 11.86
N TYR A 247 15.00 -2.11 12.40
CA TYR A 247 16.08 -1.17 12.76
C TYR A 247 17.06 -1.77 13.77
N PHE A 248 16.57 -2.42 14.83
CA PHE A 248 17.42 -3.08 15.83
C PHE A 248 18.15 -4.29 15.25
N PHE A 249 17.47 -5.10 14.42
CA PHE A 249 18.07 -6.22 13.71
C PHE A 249 19.30 -5.74 12.95
N PHE A 250 19.14 -4.75 12.09
CA PHE A 250 20.20 -4.23 11.24
C PHE A 250 21.36 -3.63 12.04
N ASN A 251 21.04 -2.94 13.13
CA ASN A 251 22.06 -2.37 14.01
C ASN A 251 22.96 -3.48 14.59
N ALA A 252 22.39 -4.62 15.00
CA ALA A 252 23.12 -5.70 15.67
C ALA A 252 23.67 -6.79 14.72
N PHE A 253 22.88 -7.18 13.73
CA PHE A 253 23.13 -8.26 12.79
C PHE A 253 24.36 -7.98 11.92
N TYR A 254 24.44 -6.80 11.30
CA TYR A 254 25.52 -6.50 10.34
C TYR A 254 26.93 -6.62 10.93
N PRO A 255 27.26 -5.96 12.06
CA PRO A 255 28.58 -6.11 12.67
C PRO A 255 28.91 -7.56 13.02
N THR A 256 27.90 -8.33 13.44
CA THR A 256 28.05 -9.72 13.89
C THR A 256 28.28 -10.68 12.73
N VAL A 257 27.49 -10.56 11.66
CA VAL A 257 27.63 -11.39 10.45
C VAL A 257 28.96 -11.15 9.78
N ILE A 258 29.42 -9.89 9.71
CA ILE A 258 30.74 -9.60 9.14
C ILE A 258 31.85 -10.23 9.99
N GLN A 259 31.77 -10.13 11.32
CA GLN A 259 32.73 -10.78 12.21
C GLN A 259 32.69 -12.31 12.12
N LEU A 260 31.51 -12.90 11.90
CA LEU A 260 31.36 -14.34 11.70
C LEU A 260 31.95 -14.78 10.36
N LEU A 261 31.67 -14.05 9.28
CA LEU A 261 32.24 -14.28 7.94
C LEU A 261 33.77 -14.17 7.95
N LEU A 262 34.32 -13.17 8.66
CA LEU A 262 35.77 -13.00 8.84
C LEU A 262 36.43 -14.14 9.62
N LYS A 263 35.68 -14.86 10.47
CA LYS A 263 36.17 -16.00 11.24
C LYS A 263 36.02 -17.34 10.51
N TRP A 264 35.21 -17.40 9.44
CA TRP A 264 34.92 -18.66 8.76
C TRP A 264 36.09 -19.07 7.84
N SER A 265 36.70 -20.24 8.12
CA SER A 265 37.96 -20.70 7.52
C SER A 265 37.93 -20.84 5.99
N TRP A 266 36.77 -21.13 5.41
CA TRP A 266 36.54 -21.18 3.96
C TRP A 266 36.74 -19.82 3.28
N PHE A 267 36.37 -18.71 3.94
CA PHE A 267 36.57 -17.34 3.46
C PHE A 267 37.96 -16.79 3.79
N LYS A 268 38.52 -17.15 4.94
CA LYS A 268 39.83 -16.69 5.43
C LYS A 268 41.02 -17.17 4.59
N ASN A 269 40.94 -18.37 4.00
CA ASN A 269 42.10 -19.02 3.35
C ASN A 269 42.34 -18.64 1.88
N ARG A 270 41.60 -17.68 1.30
CA ARG A 270 41.84 -17.20 -0.07
C ARG A 270 42.57 -15.85 -0.04
N LYS A 271 43.86 -15.82 -0.41
CA LYS A 271 44.79 -14.65 -0.37
C LYS A 271 44.28 -13.34 -1.02
N LEU A 272 43.22 -13.39 -1.84
CA LEU A 272 42.56 -12.22 -2.45
C LEU A 272 41.42 -11.63 -1.58
N HIS A 273 40.92 -12.36 -0.58
CA HIS A 273 39.76 -11.97 0.23
C HIS A 273 40.11 -11.22 1.52
N ASP A 274 41.33 -11.34 2.07
CA ASP A 274 41.68 -10.61 3.31
C ASP A 274 41.68 -9.08 3.13
N MET A 275 42.13 -8.59 1.97
CA MET A 275 42.01 -7.16 1.62
C MET A 275 40.56 -6.76 1.31
N SER A 276 39.81 -7.55 0.55
CA SER A 276 38.42 -7.21 0.20
C SER A 276 37.48 -7.29 1.40
N LEU A 277 37.69 -8.23 2.33
CA LEU A 277 36.86 -8.43 3.51
C LEU A 277 37.07 -7.33 4.55
N ASN A 278 38.31 -6.87 4.75
CA ASN A 278 38.57 -5.71 5.62
C ASN A 278 38.03 -4.41 5.02
N GLN A 279 38.11 -4.22 3.69
CA GLN A 279 37.49 -3.09 3.00
C GLN A 279 35.96 -3.14 3.04
N LEU A 280 35.37 -4.32 2.81
CA LEU A 280 33.94 -4.58 2.95
C LEU A 280 33.48 -4.31 4.39
N ASN A 281 34.24 -4.76 5.39
CA ASN A 281 33.96 -4.51 6.80
C ASN A 281 33.93 -3.00 7.12
N GLN A 282 34.93 -2.24 6.64
CA GLN A 282 34.97 -0.80 6.83
C GLN A 282 33.79 -0.08 6.14
N LYS A 283 33.45 -0.46 4.91
CA LYS A 283 32.30 0.10 4.17
C LYS A 283 30.96 -0.28 4.79
N LEU A 284 30.77 -1.55 5.16
CA LEU A 284 29.51 -2.04 5.72
C LEU A 284 29.21 -1.42 7.09
N ILE A 285 30.21 -1.31 7.97
CA ILE A 285 30.06 -0.71 9.31
C ILE A 285 29.66 0.78 9.22
N HIS A 286 30.16 1.51 8.23
CA HIS A 286 29.84 2.93 8.02
C HIS A 286 28.44 3.15 7.44
N HIS A 287 27.79 2.10 6.91
CA HIS A 287 26.54 2.25 6.16
C HIS A 287 25.36 1.38 6.64
N VAL A 288 25.44 0.76 7.82
CA VAL A 288 24.38 -0.06 8.43
C VAL A 288 22.99 0.62 8.41
N LYS A 289 22.93 1.93 8.72
CA LYS A 289 21.66 2.70 8.74
C LYS A 289 21.05 2.91 7.35
N GLY A 290 21.87 2.97 6.30
CA GLY A 290 21.35 3.07 4.92
C GLY A 290 20.76 1.74 4.46
N PHE A 291 21.32 0.61 4.91
CA PHE A 291 20.79 -0.70 4.56
C PHE A 291 19.49 -1.04 5.28
N SER A 292 19.29 -0.61 6.53
CA SER A 292 17.98 -0.76 7.20
C SER A 292 16.88 -0.01 6.45
N LEU A 293 17.17 1.20 5.95
CA LEU A 293 16.23 1.95 5.11
C LEU A 293 15.91 1.21 3.81
N VAL A 294 16.93 0.74 3.08
CA VAL A 294 16.73 -0.03 1.84
C VAL A 294 15.92 -1.30 2.10
N THR A 295 16.15 -1.97 3.23
CA THR A 295 15.40 -3.18 3.62
C THR A 295 13.94 -2.87 3.90
N LEU A 296 13.66 -1.80 4.63
CA LEU A 296 12.29 -1.39 4.93
C LEU A 296 11.54 -1.01 3.64
N LEU A 297 12.17 -0.21 2.78
CA LEU A 297 11.61 0.14 1.47
C LEU A 297 11.31 -1.11 0.65
N PHE A 298 12.23 -2.08 0.64
CA PHE A 298 12.06 -3.32 -0.09
C PHE A 298 10.96 -4.20 0.51
N ALA A 299 10.90 -4.32 1.83
CA ALA A 299 9.88 -5.10 2.53
C ALA A 299 8.47 -4.56 2.26
N VAL A 300 8.30 -3.24 2.29
CA VAL A 300 7.01 -2.59 2.00
C VAL A 300 6.68 -2.68 0.51
N ALA A 301 7.66 -2.56 -0.39
CA ALA A 301 7.41 -2.73 -1.82
C ALA A 301 6.93 -4.16 -2.16
N ILE A 302 7.62 -5.18 -1.64
CA ILE A 302 7.20 -6.58 -1.80
C ILE A 302 5.83 -6.79 -1.15
N GLY A 303 5.64 -6.34 0.10
CA GLY A 303 4.40 -6.51 0.84
C GLY A 303 3.20 -5.89 0.11
N ALA A 304 3.37 -4.69 -0.44
CA ALA A 304 2.34 -4.03 -1.23
C ALA A 304 2.00 -4.83 -2.51
N THR A 305 3.00 -5.41 -3.19
CA THR A 305 2.76 -6.26 -4.38
C THR A 305 2.05 -7.56 -4.03
N ALA A 306 2.41 -8.15 -2.88
CA ALA A 306 1.77 -9.33 -2.32
C ALA A 306 0.29 -9.08 -1.99
N VAL A 307 -0.01 -7.99 -1.27
CA VAL A 307 -1.39 -7.57 -0.97
C VAL A 307 -2.19 -7.28 -2.24
N ALA A 308 -1.62 -6.56 -3.22
CA ALA A 308 -2.28 -6.31 -4.50
C ALA A 308 -2.71 -7.59 -5.22
N SER A 309 -1.87 -8.62 -5.16
CA SER A 309 -2.16 -9.90 -5.81
C SER A 309 -3.19 -10.69 -5.03
N SER A 310 -3.07 -10.71 -3.69
CA SER A 310 -3.93 -11.51 -2.82
C SER A 310 -5.39 -11.06 -2.84
N VAL A 311 -5.66 -9.76 -3.07
CA VAL A 311 -7.03 -9.22 -3.11
C VAL A 311 -7.73 -9.35 -4.46
N THR A 312 -7.08 -9.91 -5.49
CA THR A 312 -7.62 -9.91 -6.87
C THR A 312 -8.94 -10.67 -7.03
N ASN A 313 -9.12 -11.78 -6.29
CA ASN A 313 -10.30 -12.64 -6.40
C ASN A 313 -11.25 -12.54 -5.19
N VAL A 314 -10.88 -11.74 -4.18
CA VAL A 314 -11.61 -11.68 -2.91
C VAL A 314 -13.03 -11.16 -3.10
N SER A 315 -13.26 -10.23 -4.03
CA SER A 315 -14.61 -9.75 -4.32
C SER A 315 -15.53 -10.86 -4.85
N ALA A 316 -15.00 -11.75 -5.71
CA ALA A 316 -15.76 -12.87 -6.27
C ALA A 316 -16.09 -13.92 -5.20
N GLU A 317 -15.08 -14.29 -4.39
CA GLU A 317 -15.21 -15.26 -3.31
C GLU A 317 -16.22 -14.77 -2.26
N ARG A 318 -16.03 -13.56 -1.73
CA ARG A 318 -16.95 -12.96 -0.75
C ARG A 318 -18.37 -12.81 -1.31
N THR A 319 -18.53 -12.46 -2.58
CA THR A 319 -19.87 -12.36 -3.19
C THR A 319 -20.53 -13.74 -3.25
N ASN A 320 -19.83 -14.76 -3.74
CA ASN A 320 -20.36 -16.12 -3.84
C ASN A 320 -20.69 -16.73 -2.46
N ASP A 321 -19.98 -16.31 -1.41
CA ASP A 321 -20.29 -16.70 -0.04
C ASP A 321 -21.54 -16.00 0.49
N ASN A 322 -21.70 -14.69 0.23
CA ASN A 322 -22.79 -13.89 0.81
C ASN A 322 -24.08 -13.87 -0.02
N THR A 323 -24.03 -14.18 -1.32
CA THR A 323 -25.21 -14.13 -2.21
C THR A 323 -25.35 -15.40 -3.05
N PHE A 324 -26.57 -15.90 -3.19
CA PHE A 324 -26.84 -17.07 -4.05
C PHE A 324 -27.07 -16.68 -5.52
N TYR A 325 -27.85 -15.62 -5.75
CA TYR A 325 -28.14 -15.09 -7.08
C TYR A 325 -27.15 -13.97 -7.43
N ASP A 326 -26.75 -13.91 -8.70
CA ASP A 326 -25.82 -12.90 -9.20
C ASP A 326 -26.54 -11.57 -9.46
N THR A 327 -27.78 -11.60 -9.95
CA THR A 327 -28.54 -10.39 -10.31
C THR A 327 -30.06 -10.56 -10.20
N VAL A 328 -30.76 -9.42 -10.19
CA VAL A 328 -32.22 -9.33 -10.33
C VAL A 328 -32.57 -8.49 -11.53
N ILE A 329 -33.49 -9.04 -12.33
CA ILE A 329 -34.10 -8.33 -13.45
C ILE A 329 -35.48 -7.85 -13.03
N TYR A 330 -35.66 -6.54 -13.01
CA TYR A 330 -36.92 -5.86 -12.66
C TYR A 330 -37.41 -4.94 -13.78
N ASN A 331 -36.54 -4.56 -14.73
CA ASN A 331 -36.93 -3.85 -15.94
C ASN A 331 -36.95 -4.83 -17.13
N HIS A 332 -38.10 -4.99 -17.76
CA HIS A 332 -38.34 -5.95 -18.86
C HIS A 332 -38.51 -5.28 -20.22
N GLN A 333 -37.87 -4.13 -20.42
CA GLN A 333 -37.74 -3.54 -21.75
C GLN A 333 -37.05 -4.52 -22.72
N PRO A 334 -37.40 -4.49 -24.02
CA PRO A 334 -36.86 -5.44 -25.01
C PRO A 334 -35.33 -5.56 -25.02
N GLU A 335 -34.63 -4.45 -24.80
CA GLU A 335 -33.16 -4.37 -24.74
C GLU A 335 -32.57 -5.16 -23.56
N VAL A 336 -33.22 -5.08 -22.38
CA VAL A 336 -32.81 -5.83 -21.18
C VAL A 336 -33.08 -7.32 -21.40
N THR A 337 -34.27 -7.67 -21.87
CA THR A 337 -34.66 -9.06 -22.12
C THR A 337 -33.73 -9.74 -23.13
N GLU A 338 -33.35 -9.04 -24.20
CA GLU A 338 -32.42 -9.57 -25.19
C GLU A 338 -31.00 -9.76 -24.62
N SER A 339 -30.55 -8.82 -23.78
CA SER A 339 -29.26 -8.93 -23.09
C SER A 339 -29.24 -10.11 -22.09
N VAL A 340 -30.34 -10.34 -21.37
CA VAL A 340 -30.48 -11.45 -20.42
C VAL A 340 -30.43 -12.81 -21.11
N LYS A 341 -30.97 -12.96 -22.33
CA LYS A 341 -30.88 -14.22 -23.11
C LYS A 341 -29.44 -14.62 -23.44
N GLN A 342 -28.53 -13.65 -23.51
CA GLN A 342 -27.11 -13.90 -23.80
C GLN A 342 -26.33 -14.38 -22.57
N LEU A 343 -26.91 -14.31 -21.36
CA LEU A 343 -26.26 -14.79 -20.16
C LEU A 343 -26.25 -16.33 -20.10
N PRO A 344 -25.15 -16.94 -19.63
CA PRO A 344 -25.12 -18.37 -19.37
C PRO A 344 -25.88 -18.68 -18.06
N ILE A 345 -27.20 -18.78 -18.13
CA ILE A 345 -28.05 -19.01 -16.95
C ILE A 345 -27.83 -20.43 -16.40
N GLU A 346 -27.53 -20.52 -15.10
CA GLU A 346 -27.50 -21.76 -14.31
C GLU A 346 -28.86 -22.00 -13.64
N GLU A 347 -29.40 -20.96 -13.00
CA GLU A 347 -30.68 -21.00 -12.30
C GLU A 347 -31.43 -19.68 -12.51
N LYS A 348 -32.73 -19.77 -12.75
CA LYS A 348 -33.64 -18.62 -12.91
C LYS A 348 -34.93 -18.90 -12.15
N THR A 349 -35.34 -17.93 -11.33
CA THR A 349 -36.58 -17.97 -10.54
C THR A 349 -37.35 -16.69 -10.79
N THR A 350 -38.68 -16.75 -10.98
CA THR A 350 -39.48 -15.59 -11.40
C THR A 350 -40.71 -15.43 -10.53
N TYR A 351 -40.84 -14.26 -9.91
CA TYR A 351 -41.99 -13.92 -9.07
C TYR A 351 -42.74 -12.73 -9.66
N HIS A 352 -44.07 -12.86 -9.78
CA HIS A 352 -44.96 -11.80 -10.22
C HIS A 352 -45.60 -11.09 -9.04
N TYR A 353 -45.75 -9.77 -9.17
CA TYR A 353 -46.38 -8.95 -8.16
C TYR A 353 -47.13 -7.76 -8.75
N LYS A 354 -48.13 -7.28 -8.02
CA LYS A 354 -48.89 -6.05 -8.29
C LYS A 354 -48.82 -5.14 -7.07
N VAL A 355 -48.75 -3.84 -7.30
CA VAL A 355 -48.72 -2.82 -6.24
C VAL A 355 -49.93 -1.91 -6.41
N ASP A 356 -50.75 -1.79 -5.38
CA ASP A 356 -51.90 -0.90 -5.31
C ASP A 356 -51.85 -0.10 -3.98
N GLY A 357 -51.37 1.13 -4.06
CA GLY A 357 -51.04 1.94 -2.88
C GLY A 357 -50.02 1.23 -1.99
N LYS A 358 -50.44 0.92 -0.75
CA LYS A 358 -49.62 0.22 0.27
C LYS A 358 -49.82 -1.30 0.29
N ASN A 359 -50.56 -1.85 -0.67
CA ASN A 359 -50.79 -3.28 -0.79
C ASN A 359 -49.92 -3.87 -1.90
N VAL A 360 -49.16 -4.91 -1.57
CA VAL A 360 -48.37 -5.69 -2.53
C VAL A 360 -48.98 -7.07 -2.63
N TYR A 361 -49.46 -7.44 -3.82
CA TYR A 361 -50.07 -8.74 -4.10
C TYR A 361 -49.06 -9.63 -4.82
N MET A 362 -48.85 -10.85 -4.33
CA MET A 362 -47.92 -11.85 -4.87
C MET A 362 -48.66 -13.15 -5.18
N LEU A 363 -48.25 -13.86 -6.23
CA LEU A 363 -48.86 -15.14 -6.58
C LEU A 363 -48.49 -16.22 -5.55
N LYS A 364 -49.50 -16.76 -4.86
CA LYS A 364 -49.34 -17.81 -3.85
C LYS A 364 -48.71 -19.08 -4.41
N ASN A 365 -49.15 -19.53 -5.58
CA ASN A 365 -48.60 -20.72 -6.25
C ASN A 365 -47.08 -20.58 -6.51
N GLU A 366 -46.59 -19.40 -6.88
CA GLU A 366 -45.16 -19.18 -7.10
C GLU A 366 -44.37 -19.24 -5.79
N LEU A 367 -44.90 -18.66 -4.72
CA LEU A 367 -44.30 -18.71 -3.39
C LEU A 367 -44.19 -20.14 -2.85
N GLU A 368 -45.21 -20.98 -3.09
CA GLU A 368 -45.26 -22.36 -2.59
C GLU A 368 -44.41 -23.32 -3.43
N THR A 369 -44.40 -23.17 -4.75
CA THR A 369 -43.74 -24.11 -5.66
C THR A 369 -42.28 -23.77 -5.94
N GLN A 370 -41.92 -22.49 -6.04
CA GLN A 370 -40.56 -22.07 -6.38
C GLN A 370 -39.67 -22.00 -5.13
N GLN A 371 -38.45 -22.51 -5.22
CA GLN A 371 -37.49 -22.48 -4.11
C GLN A 371 -36.66 -21.20 -4.14
N LEU A 372 -36.91 -20.30 -3.19
CA LEU A 372 -36.06 -19.14 -2.99
C LEU A 372 -34.79 -19.56 -2.23
N LYS A 373 -33.66 -19.61 -2.92
CA LYS A 373 -32.36 -19.94 -2.32
C LYS A 373 -31.62 -18.70 -1.86
N LEU A 374 -31.16 -18.69 -0.61
CA LEU A 374 -30.39 -17.61 -0.02
C LEU A 374 -29.16 -18.16 0.73
N LYS A 375 -28.15 -17.31 0.88
CA LYS A 375 -26.99 -17.58 1.72
C LYS A 375 -27.27 -17.08 3.13
N VAL A 376 -27.20 -17.99 4.09
CA VAL A 376 -27.50 -17.71 5.50
C VAL A 376 -26.30 -18.11 6.35
N ALA A 377 -25.94 -17.28 7.31
CA ALA A 377 -24.85 -17.54 8.23
C ALA A 377 -25.03 -18.89 8.95
N ASP A 378 -24.03 -19.75 8.82
CA ASP A 378 -23.94 -21.03 9.50
C ASP A 378 -23.08 -20.88 10.76
N PHE A 379 -23.76 -20.53 11.85
CA PHE A 379 -23.15 -20.40 13.17
C PHE A 379 -22.67 -21.75 13.75
N SER A 380 -23.08 -22.89 13.15
CA SER A 380 -22.64 -24.23 13.60
C SER A 380 -21.34 -24.69 12.92
N ALA A 381 -21.07 -24.21 11.71
CA ALA A 381 -19.89 -24.54 10.92
C ALA A 381 -18.74 -23.51 11.05
N SER A 382 -18.95 -22.43 11.82
CA SER A 382 -17.99 -21.34 12.01
C SER A 382 -17.34 -21.47 13.41
N PRO A 383 -16.19 -22.15 13.56
CA PRO A 383 -15.47 -22.12 14.82
C PRO A 383 -15.01 -20.68 15.12
N VAL A 384 -14.95 -20.32 16.42
CA VAL A 384 -14.69 -18.96 16.94
C VAL A 384 -13.39 -18.30 16.41
N ASN A 385 -12.49 -19.08 15.80
CA ASN A 385 -11.18 -18.65 15.31
C ASN A 385 -11.01 -18.67 13.78
N ASP A 386 -12.05 -18.94 12.99
CA ASP A 386 -11.96 -18.97 11.51
C ASP A 386 -12.40 -17.62 10.92
N ASN A 387 -11.67 -17.12 9.92
CA ASN A 387 -11.72 -15.74 9.36
C ASN A 387 -12.99 -15.41 8.56
N GLY A 388 -14.13 -16.07 8.82
CA GLY A 388 -15.39 -15.75 8.15
C GLY A 388 -16.57 -16.55 8.69
N LEU A 389 -17.69 -15.86 8.89
CA LEU A 389 -19.00 -16.51 8.97
C LEU A 389 -19.18 -17.34 7.70
N LYS A 390 -19.22 -18.67 7.83
CA LYS A 390 -19.51 -19.54 6.70
C LYS A 390 -20.99 -19.43 6.39
N TYR A 391 -21.33 -19.30 5.12
CA TYR A 391 -22.72 -19.22 4.70
C TYR A 391 -23.14 -20.51 4.03
N LYS A 392 -24.25 -21.08 4.49
CA LYS A 392 -24.90 -22.20 3.81
C LYS A 392 -26.04 -21.71 2.94
N THR A 393 -26.27 -22.41 1.84
CA THR A 393 -27.44 -22.16 1.01
C THR A 393 -28.66 -22.79 1.69
N THR A 394 -29.65 -21.96 2.00
CA THR A 394 -30.95 -22.37 2.56
C THR A 394 -32.04 -22.07 1.53
N SER A 395 -32.99 -22.97 1.39
CA SER A 395 -34.14 -22.79 0.48
C SER A 395 -35.39 -22.43 1.28
N TYR A 396 -36.15 -21.46 0.78
CA TYR A 396 -37.37 -20.93 1.39
C TYR A 396 -38.56 -21.07 0.43
N GLN A 397 -39.75 -21.31 0.99
CA GLN A 397 -41.03 -21.43 0.29
C GLN A 397 -42.16 -20.85 1.15
N GLY A 398 -43.31 -20.60 0.54
CA GLY A 398 -44.51 -20.07 1.17
C GLY A 398 -44.27 -18.76 1.92
N GLU A 399 -44.79 -18.67 3.15
CA GLU A 399 -44.63 -17.50 4.02
C GLU A 399 -43.18 -17.05 4.22
N ASN A 400 -42.24 -17.98 4.31
CA ASN A 400 -40.84 -17.63 4.52
C ASN A 400 -40.24 -17.00 3.25
N ALA A 401 -40.56 -17.53 2.07
CA ALA A 401 -40.14 -16.90 0.81
C ALA A 401 -40.76 -15.51 0.66
N LYS A 402 -42.05 -15.37 1.00
CA LYS A 402 -42.76 -14.08 0.99
C LYS A 402 -42.05 -13.05 1.87
N LYS A 403 -41.68 -13.43 3.10
CA LYS A 403 -40.97 -12.56 4.06
C LYS A 403 -39.64 -12.06 3.50
N GLU A 404 -38.85 -12.96 2.92
CA GLU A 404 -37.53 -12.63 2.38
C GLU A 404 -37.64 -11.74 1.12
N LEU A 405 -38.62 -11.97 0.25
CA LEU A 405 -38.82 -11.22 -1.01
C LEU A 405 -39.31 -9.78 -0.84
N LYS A 406 -39.91 -9.42 0.32
CA LYS A 406 -40.50 -8.09 0.55
C LYS A 406 -39.54 -6.95 0.18
N HIS A 407 -38.30 -7.03 0.65
CA HIS A 407 -37.31 -5.99 0.41
C HIS A 407 -36.85 -5.91 -1.06
N THR A 408 -36.71 -7.06 -1.74
CA THR A 408 -36.34 -7.09 -3.16
C THR A 408 -37.42 -6.47 -4.03
N ILE A 409 -38.69 -6.73 -3.72
CA ILE A 409 -39.83 -6.18 -4.45
C ILE A 409 -39.96 -4.68 -4.22
N ALA A 410 -39.94 -4.23 -2.97
CA ALA A 410 -40.03 -2.80 -2.65
C ALA A 410 -38.91 -1.99 -3.31
N SER A 411 -37.68 -2.51 -3.27
CA SER A 411 -36.52 -1.85 -3.88
C SER A 411 -36.55 -1.87 -5.41
N SER A 412 -36.93 -3.00 -6.02
CA SER A 412 -37.09 -3.10 -7.48
C SER A 412 -38.19 -2.17 -7.99
N TYR A 413 -39.31 -2.07 -7.25
CA TYR A 413 -40.43 -1.22 -7.62
C TYR A 413 -40.11 0.27 -7.55
N GLU A 414 -39.33 0.74 -6.57
CA GLU A 414 -38.86 2.14 -6.51
C GLU A 414 -38.05 2.54 -7.75
N LEU A 415 -37.27 1.60 -8.30
CA LEU A 415 -36.48 1.88 -9.50
C LEU A 415 -37.34 2.02 -10.75
N ILE A 416 -38.48 1.31 -10.79
CA ILE A 416 -39.47 1.41 -11.85
C ILE A 416 -40.33 2.66 -11.66
N GLN A 417 -40.86 2.89 -10.46
CA GLN A 417 -41.72 4.00 -10.06
C GLN A 417 -41.13 4.75 -8.85
N PRO A 418 -40.31 5.80 -9.07
CA PRO A 418 -39.74 6.59 -7.98
C PRO A 418 -40.79 7.34 -7.16
N ASN A 419 -40.52 7.58 -5.88
CA ASN A 419 -41.40 8.28 -4.93
C ASN A 419 -42.75 7.57 -4.71
N ASN A 420 -42.74 6.24 -4.59
CA ASN A 420 -43.95 5.47 -4.29
C ASN A 420 -44.19 5.33 -2.77
N ASP A 421 -45.39 4.86 -2.42
CA ASP A 421 -45.83 4.68 -1.03
C ASP A 421 -45.28 3.41 -0.35
N ILE A 422 -44.51 2.57 -1.06
CA ILE A 422 -43.90 1.35 -0.53
C ILE A 422 -42.39 1.50 -0.25
N TRP A 423 -41.82 2.70 -0.44
CA TRP A 423 -40.39 2.97 -0.27
C TRP A 423 -39.95 3.40 1.13
N ILE A 424 -38.66 3.19 1.43
CA ILE A 424 -38.02 3.30 2.75
C ILE A 424 -36.71 4.08 2.63
N ASN A 425 -36.52 5.09 3.50
CA ASN A 425 -35.26 5.81 3.60
C ASN A 425 -34.27 5.23 4.64
N THR A 426 -34.64 4.22 5.43
CA THR A 426 -33.74 3.61 6.43
C THR A 426 -34.28 2.28 6.98
N PHE A 427 -33.58 1.16 6.71
CA PHE A 427 -33.53 -0.14 7.44
C PHE A 427 -34.81 -0.89 7.88
N GLN A 428 -36.03 -0.35 7.79
CA GLN A 428 -37.26 -1.00 8.24
C GLN A 428 -38.37 -0.87 7.19
N LEU A 429 -39.06 -1.97 6.88
CA LEU A 429 -40.30 -1.92 6.07
C LEU A 429 -41.32 -1.03 6.80
N PRO A 430 -42.07 -0.16 6.09
CA PRO A 430 -43.12 0.60 6.73
C PRO A 430 -44.12 -0.38 7.34
N GLU A 431 -44.46 -0.22 8.62
CA GLU A 431 -45.36 -1.15 9.32
C GLU A 431 -46.76 -1.21 8.68
N ASP A 432 -47.08 -0.22 7.85
CA ASP A 432 -48.35 -0.05 7.15
C ASP A 432 -48.37 -0.61 5.71
N VAL A 433 -47.27 -1.16 5.20
CA VAL A 433 -47.26 -1.88 3.91
C VAL A 433 -47.66 -3.34 4.11
N THR A 434 -48.75 -3.75 3.47
CA THR A 434 -49.31 -5.10 3.60
C THR A 434 -48.98 -5.95 2.38
N TYR A 435 -48.46 -7.15 2.63
CA TYR A 435 -48.11 -8.13 1.57
C TYR A 435 -49.11 -9.28 1.59
N HIS A 436 -49.84 -9.44 0.50
CA HIS A 436 -50.87 -10.46 0.30
C HIS A 436 -50.36 -11.55 -0.65
N ASP A 437 -50.51 -12.81 -0.27
CA ASP A 437 -50.36 -13.97 -1.13
C ASP A 437 -51.74 -14.39 -1.65
N VAL A 438 -51.96 -14.20 -2.94
CA VAL A 438 -53.27 -14.36 -3.58
C VAL A 438 -53.23 -15.45 -4.64
N ASP A 439 -54.35 -16.11 -4.86
CA ASP A 439 -54.51 -17.06 -5.97
C ASP A 439 -54.59 -16.31 -7.31
N GLN A 440 -54.37 -17.02 -8.43
CA GLN A 440 -54.35 -16.42 -9.77
C GLN A 440 -55.60 -15.58 -10.06
N SER A 441 -56.78 -16.08 -9.69
CA SER A 441 -58.05 -15.39 -9.91
C SER A 441 -58.17 -14.07 -9.17
N GLU A 442 -57.65 -14.00 -7.94
CA GLU A 442 -57.63 -12.77 -7.13
C GLU A 442 -56.56 -11.81 -7.65
N PHE A 443 -55.39 -12.33 -8.03
CA PHE A 443 -54.32 -11.54 -8.64
C PHE A 443 -54.79 -10.85 -9.93
N ASP A 444 -55.54 -11.55 -10.78
CA ASP A 444 -56.07 -11.01 -12.03
C ASP A 444 -57.13 -9.92 -11.80
N GLN A 445 -57.86 -9.95 -10.68
CA GLN A 445 -58.86 -8.95 -10.31
C GLN A 445 -58.26 -7.62 -9.83
N VAL A 446 -57.01 -7.63 -9.31
CA VAL A 446 -56.33 -6.40 -8.87
C VAL A 446 -56.05 -5.50 -10.08
N GLN A 447 -56.63 -4.29 -10.09
CA GLN A 447 -56.47 -3.27 -11.14
C GLN A 447 -55.14 -2.51 -11.02
N ALA A 448 -54.03 -3.24 -11.05
CA ALA A 448 -52.68 -2.68 -11.04
C ALA A 448 -51.80 -3.35 -12.09
N THR A 449 -50.74 -2.67 -12.51
CA THR A 449 -49.77 -3.20 -13.47
C THR A 449 -49.07 -4.41 -12.89
N SER A 450 -49.10 -5.53 -13.62
CA SER A 450 -48.34 -6.72 -13.26
C SER A 450 -46.87 -6.47 -13.53
N ASN A 451 -46.05 -6.59 -12.49
CA ASN A 451 -44.60 -6.54 -12.55
C ASN A 451 -44.04 -7.93 -12.26
N GLU A 452 -42.80 -8.18 -12.68
CA GLU A 452 -42.09 -9.41 -12.34
C GLU A 452 -40.64 -9.11 -11.97
N ILE A 453 -40.11 -9.92 -11.04
CA ILE A 453 -38.68 -9.98 -10.74
C ILE A 453 -38.13 -11.34 -11.16
N GLN A 454 -37.00 -11.33 -11.88
CA GLN A 454 -36.28 -12.55 -12.22
C GLN A 454 -34.96 -12.59 -11.44
N LEU A 455 -34.82 -13.57 -10.55
CA LEU A 455 -33.58 -13.87 -9.84
C LEU A 455 -32.72 -14.76 -10.73
N ILE A 456 -31.49 -14.35 -11.03
CA ILE A 456 -30.62 -15.08 -11.97
C ILE A 456 -29.30 -15.45 -11.29
N LYS A 457 -28.93 -16.72 -11.43
CA LYS A 457 -27.58 -17.22 -11.17
C LYS A 457 -26.95 -17.64 -12.49
N THR A 458 -25.72 -17.21 -12.73
CA THR A 458 -24.97 -17.47 -13.97
C THR A 458 -23.95 -18.59 -13.77
N LYS A 459 -23.73 -19.39 -14.81
CA LYS A 459 -22.66 -20.39 -14.84
C LYS A 459 -21.31 -19.68 -14.77
N GLY A 460 -20.44 -20.13 -13.86
CA GLY A 460 -19.14 -19.48 -13.61
C GLY A 460 -19.19 -18.29 -12.65
N GLY A 461 -20.40 -17.88 -12.23
CA GLY A 461 -20.63 -16.85 -11.23
C GLY A 461 -20.40 -15.42 -11.72
N ILE A 462 -20.65 -14.47 -10.82
CA ILE A 462 -20.66 -13.05 -11.12
C ILE A 462 -19.37 -12.50 -11.73
N ALA A 463 -18.20 -12.94 -11.27
CA ALA A 463 -16.92 -12.38 -11.71
C ALA A 463 -16.62 -12.66 -13.18
N GLN A 464 -16.96 -13.86 -13.67
CA GLN A 464 -16.77 -14.24 -15.07
C GLN A 464 -17.74 -13.50 -15.99
N ASN A 465 -18.96 -13.27 -15.50
CA ASN A 465 -20.04 -12.65 -16.27
C ASN A 465 -20.18 -11.15 -15.99
N TRP A 466 -19.23 -10.55 -15.26
CA TRP A 466 -19.30 -9.18 -14.76
C TRP A 466 -19.57 -8.13 -15.86
N PRO A 467 -18.91 -8.16 -17.04
CA PRO A 467 -19.17 -7.17 -18.09
C PRO A 467 -20.62 -7.22 -18.61
N ALA A 468 -21.17 -8.42 -18.80
CA ALA A 468 -22.53 -8.61 -19.29
C ALA A 468 -23.56 -8.21 -18.22
N LEU A 469 -23.31 -8.59 -16.97
CA LEU A 469 -24.14 -8.23 -15.82
C LEU A 469 -24.18 -6.72 -15.59
N MET A 470 -23.03 -6.04 -15.69
CA MET A 470 -22.95 -4.58 -15.60
C MET A 470 -23.68 -3.88 -16.75
N ALA A 471 -23.58 -4.41 -17.98
CA ALA A 471 -24.32 -3.85 -19.12
C ALA A 471 -25.85 -3.95 -18.90
N ILE A 472 -26.32 -5.09 -18.39
CA ILE A 472 -27.72 -5.28 -18.02
C ILE A 472 -28.12 -4.31 -16.91
N GLU A 473 -27.34 -4.19 -15.84
CA GLU A 473 -27.63 -3.25 -14.74
C GLU A 473 -27.71 -1.80 -15.25
N LYS A 474 -26.82 -1.42 -16.18
CA LYS A 474 -26.84 -0.11 -16.82
C LYS A 474 -28.11 0.13 -17.64
N LEU A 475 -28.58 -0.86 -18.40
CA LEU A 475 -29.85 -0.75 -19.14
C LEU A 475 -31.04 -0.64 -18.18
N GLN A 476 -31.02 -1.40 -17.07
CA GLN A 476 -32.10 -1.37 -16.08
C GLN A 476 -32.17 -0.03 -15.32
N LEU A 477 -31.02 0.57 -14.98
CA LEU A 477 -30.94 1.82 -14.21
C LEU A 477 -30.95 3.09 -15.07
N GLY A 478 -30.46 3.03 -16.31
CA GLY A 478 -30.23 4.21 -17.15
C GLY A 478 -29.41 5.28 -16.43
N ASP A 479 -29.88 6.53 -16.44
CA ASP A 479 -29.24 7.67 -15.77
C ASP A 479 -29.27 7.60 -14.23
N LYS A 480 -30.04 6.66 -13.66
CA LYS A 480 -30.14 6.45 -12.20
C LYS A 480 -28.93 5.68 -11.63
N MET A 481 -28.01 5.21 -12.48
CA MET A 481 -26.79 4.52 -12.05
C MET A 481 -25.91 5.47 -11.22
N GLY A 482 -25.75 5.17 -9.93
CA GLY A 482 -25.01 6.01 -8.97
C GLY A 482 -25.86 7.03 -8.20
N ASP A 483 -27.19 6.94 -8.26
CA ASP A 483 -28.10 7.66 -7.37
C ASP A 483 -28.09 7.01 -5.96
N ASP A 484 -28.02 7.81 -4.90
CA ASP A 484 -28.02 7.32 -3.52
C ASP A 484 -29.28 6.51 -3.15
N ARG A 485 -30.40 6.71 -3.89
CA ARG A 485 -31.64 5.93 -3.74
C ARG A 485 -31.50 4.46 -4.14
N VAL A 486 -30.53 4.13 -4.99
CA VAL A 486 -30.09 2.74 -5.28
C VAL A 486 -29.52 2.09 -4.00
N GLY A 487 -29.14 2.90 -3.01
CA GLY A 487 -28.65 2.48 -1.70
C GLY A 487 -29.65 1.66 -0.87
N GLY A 488 -30.96 1.77 -1.11
CA GLY A 488 -31.98 0.93 -0.45
C GLY A 488 -31.85 -0.57 -0.75
N MET A 489 -31.32 -0.92 -1.94
CA MET A 489 -30.98 -2.30 -2.29
C MET A 489 -29.77 -2.84 -1.52
N ARG A 490 -29.01 -2.01 -0.78
CA ARG A 490 -27.80 -2.44 -0.05
C ARG A 490 -28.09 -3.33 1.16
N ASN A 491 -29.34 -3.42 1.63
CA ASN A 491 -29.68 -4.09 2.90
C ASN A 491 -30.71 -5.26 2.79
N SER A 492 -31.18 -5.65 1.60
CA SER A 492 -32.09 -6.79 1.42
C SER A 492 -31.33 -8.12 1.29
N GLN A 493 -31.58 -9.10 2.16
CA GLN A 493 -30.94 -10.43 2.13
C GLN A 493 -31.26 -11.26 0.87
N VAL A 494 -32.14 -10.78 -0.02
CA VAL A 494 -32.60 -11.50 -1.21
C VAL A 494 -32.16 -10.87 -2.52
N GLY A 495 -31.65 -11.72 -3.41
CA GLY A 495 -31.76 -11.62 -4.87
C GLY A 495 -30.93 -10.52 -5.55
N GLY A 496 -31.17 -9.24 -5.24
CA GLY A 496 -30.71 -8.08 -6.01
C GLY A 496 -29.31 -7.59 -5.69
N GLN A 497 -28.62 -8.27 -4.77
CA GLN A 497 -27.37 -7.77 -4.21
C GLN A 497 -26.11 -8.32 -4.84
N GLY A 498 -26.13 -9.40 -5.62
CA GLY A 498 -24.90 -9.96 -6.19
C GLY A 498 -24.09 -8.90 -6.94
N ILE A 499 -24.72 -8.20 -7.89
CA ILE A 499 -24.10 -7.08 -8.62
C ILE A 499 -23.65 -5.94 -7.70
N THR A 500 -24.51 -5.45 -6.81
CA THR A 500 -24.17 -4.30 -5.96
C THR A 500 -23.07 -4.64 -4.95
N TYR A 501 -23.14 -5.82 -4.33
CA TYR A 501 -22.16 -6.33 -3.38
C TYR A 501 -20.82 -6.57 -4.06
N PHE A 502 -20.82 -7.25 -5.21
CA PHE A 502 -19.61 -7.44 -6.01
C PHE A 502 -19.01 -6.12 -6.44
N ARG A 503 -19.82 -5.16 -6.94
CA ARG A 503 -19.35 -3.82 -7.36
C ARG A 503 -18.64 -3.08 -6.23
N ASN A 504 -19.21 -3.11 -5.03
CA ASN A 504 -18.66 -2.38 -3.88
C ASN A 504 -17.33 -3.01 -3.46
N LEU A 505 -17.30 -4.33 -3.28
CA LEU A 505 -16.07 -5.05 -2.97
C LEU A 505 -15.02 -4.93 -4.07
N SER A 506 -15.42 -5.06 -5.35
CA SER A 506 -14.51 -4.95 -6.48
C SER A 506 -13.92 -3.56 -6.59
N THR A 507 -14.70 -2.51 -6.31
CA THR A 507 -14.24 -1.12 -6.29
C THR A 507 -13.23 -0.91 -5.16
N GLU A 508 -13.55 -1.34 -3.95
CA GLU A 508 -12.69 -1.24 -2.77
C GLU A 508 -11.35 -1.97 -2.96
N PHE A 509 -11.39 -3.23 -3.40
CA PHE A 509 -10.17 -3.99 -3.67
C PHE A 509 -9.42 -3.52 -4.92
N ALA A 510 -10.09 -2.94 -5.92
CA ALA A 510 -9.41 -2.30 -7.04
C ALA A 510 -8.65 -1.04 -6.61
N ILE A 511 -9.23 -0.24 -5.71
CA ILE A 511 -8.56 0.90 -5.07
C ILE A 511 -7.31 0.39 -4.35
N LEU A 512 -7.46 -0.56 -3.42
CA LEU A 512 -6.35 -1.12 -2.65
C LEU A 512 -5.25 -1.72 -3.54
N LYS A 513 -5.62 -2.49 -4.57
CA LYS A 513 -4.69 -3.08 -5.54
C LYS A 513 -3.92 -2.02 -6.32
N THR A 514 -4.61 -1.02 -6.85
CA THR A 514 -3.98 0.06 -7.64
C THR A 514 -2.97 0.82 -6.78
N PHE A 515 -3.32 1.08 -5.52
CA PHE A 515 -2.41 1.70 -4.58
C PHE A 515 -1.19 0.85 -4.26
N ALA A 516 -1.41 -0.42 -3.93
CA ALA A 516 -0.32 -1.26 -3.49
C ALA A 516 0.69 -1.50 -4.63
N ILE A 517 0.22 -1.60 -5.88
CA ILE A 517 1.09 -1.59 -7.08
C ILE A 517 1.85 -0.26 -7.21
N GLY A 518 1.14 0.88 -7.09
CA GLY A 518 1.75 2.21 -7.19
C GLY A 518 2.83 2.46 -6.13
N ILE A 519 2.56 2.11 -4.87
CA ILE A 519 3.50 2.18 -3.75
C ILE A 519 4.71 1.29 -4.04
N SER A 520 4.50 0.04 -4.48
CA SER A 520 5.59 -0.86 -4.79
C SER A 520 6.55 -0.30 -5.84
N LEU A 521 6.03 0.17 -6.97
CA LEU A 521 6.83 0.76 -8.05
C LEU A 521 7.62 1.99 -7.58
N ALA A 522 6.97 2.88 -6.85
CA ALA A 522 7.59 4.11 -6.35
C ALA A 522 8.66 3.83 -5.27
N LEU A 523 8.42 2.87 -4.38
CA LEU A 523 9.43 2.43 -3.41
C LEU A 523 10.61 1.74 -4.11
N MET A 524 10.36 0.96 -5.17
CA MET A 524 11.43 0.39 -6.00
C MET A 524 12.29 1.47 -6.68
N MET A 525 11.67 2.52 -7.25
CA MET A 525 12.41 3.67 -7.78
C MET A 525 13.24 4.38 -6.71
N THR A 526 12.68 4.53 -5.50
CA THR A 526 13.36 5.14 -4.36
C THR A 526 14.57 4.30 -3.92
N ILE A 527 14.43 2.98 -3.90
CA ILE A 527 15.53 2.03 -3.62
C ILE A 527 16.65 2.20 -4.66
N VAL A 528 16.30 2.20 -5.95
CA VAL A 528 17.27 2.39 -7.05
C VAL A 528 18.02 3.71 -6.89
N SER A 529 17.31 4.79 -6.58
CA SER A 529 17.89 6.12 -6.32
C SER A 529 18.92 6.09 -5.18
N ILE A 530 18.55 5.55 -4.02
CA ILE A 530 19.45 5.47 -2.85
C ILE A 530 20.67 4.63 -3.16
N LEU A 531 20.49 3.50 -3.85
CA LEU A 531 21.56 2.55 -4.13
C LEU A 531 22.55 3.12 -5.14
N ILE A 532 22.09 3.70 -6.25
CA ILE A 532 22.95 4.39 -7.22
C ILE A 532 23.73 5.51 -6.54
N PHE A 533 23.06 6.33 -5.74
CA PHE A 533 23.68 7.43 -5.03
C PHE A 533 24.79 6.97 -4.07
N LYS A 534 24.51 5.93 -3.28
CA LYS A 534 25.48 5.35 -2.36
C LYS A 534 26.68 4.80 -3.11
N GLN A 535 26.43 4.16 -4.25
CA GLN A 535 27.46 3.61 -5.10
C GLN A 535 28.33 4.71 -5.75
N TRP A 536 27.75 5.84 -6.14
CA TRP A 536 28.52 6.99 -6.62
C TRP A 536 29.42 7.62 -5.55
N GLN A 537 29.04 7.55 -4.27
CA GLN A 537 29.90 8.01 -3.19
C GLN A 537 31.11 7.11 -2.97
N SER A 538 30.94 5.78 -3.04
CA SER A 538 32.06 4.84 -2.87
C SER A 538 33.07 4.91 -4.01
N PHE A 539 32.66 5.38 -5.19
CA PHE A 539 33.50 5.49 -6.39
C PHE A 539 34.88 6.12 -6.17
N LYS A 540 34.96 7.23 -5.43
CA LYS A 540 36.25 7.93 -5.22
C LYS A 540 37.24 7.10 -4.42
N GLN A 541 36.75 6.38 -3.42
CA GLN A 541 37.58 5.51 -2.55
C GLN A 541 37.97 4.22 -3.28
N ASP A 542 37.05 3.71 -4.12
CA ASP A 542 37.23 2.45 -4.84
C ASP A 542 38.19 2.62 -6.01
N LYS A 543 38.19 3.80 -6.65
CA LYS A 543 39.18 4.15 -7.66
C LYS A 543 40.61 4.17 -7.09
N ALA A 544 40.82 4.78 -5.92
CA ALA A 544 42.15 4.81 -5.29
C ALA A 544 42.63 3.41 -4.88
N THR A 545 41.71 2.58 -4.41
CA THR A 545 41.98 1.18 -4.07
C THR A 545 42.34 0.36 -5.31
N TYR A 546 41.56 0.52 -6.40
CA TYR A 546 41.83 -0.14 -7.67
C TYR A 546 43.22 0.23 -8.24
N GLN A 547 43.58 1.52 -8.22
CA GLN A 547 44.89 1.99 -8.66
C GLN A 547 46.02 1.34 -7.84
N THR A 548 45.82 1.18 -6.53
CA THR A 548 46.79 0.52 -5.64
C THR A 548 46.90 -0.98 -5.93
N MET A 549 45.80 -1.66 -6.25
CA MET A 549 45.84 -3.07 -6.66
C MET A 549 46.52 -3.23 -8.02
N GLN A 550 46.33 -2.29 -8.95
CA GLN A 550 47.00 -2.30 -10.25
C GLN A 550 48.52 -2.13 -10.09
N THR A 551 48.99 -1.24 -9.20
CA THR A 551 50.44 -1.11 -8.92
C THR A 551 51.04 -2.33 -8.24
N GLN A 552 50.24 -3.14 -7.55
CA GLN A 552 50.64 -4.42 -6.96
C GLN A 552 50.62 -5.60 -7.95
N GLY A 553 50.30 -5.38 -9.23
CA GLY A 553 50.35 -6.40 -10.27
C GLY A 553 49.10 -7.28 -10.38
N PHE A 554 47.97 -6.91 -9.76
CA PHE A 554 46.72 -7.66 -9.93
C PHE A 554 46.16 -7.51 -11.35
N GLN A 555 45.68 -8.61 -11.93
CA GLN A 555 45.08 -8.59 -13.26
C GLN A 555 43.74 -7.82 -13.28
N PRO A 556 43.46 -7.00 -14.31
CA PRO A 556 42.20 -6.24 -14.43
C PRO A 556 40.95 -7.12 -14.37
N SER A 557 40.99 -8.34 -14.89
CA SER A 557 39.87 -9.30 -14.86
C SER A 557 39.51 -9.75 -13.45
N VAL A 558 40.51 -9.89 -12.56
CA VAL A 558 40.34 -10.29 -11.16
C VAL A 558 39.75 -9.13 -10.36
N MET A 559 40.27 -7.92 -10.55
CA MET A 559 39.77 -6.71 -9.90
C MET A 559 38.32 -6.41 -10.31
N LYS A 560 37.98 -6.59 -11.59
CA LYS A 560 36.61 -6.51 -12.12
C LYS A 560 35.64 -7.45 -11.41
N LYS A 561 36.01 -8.72 -11.26
CA LYS A 561 35.20 -9.72 -10.56
C LYS A 561 35.07 -9.42 -9.07
N ALA A 562 36.11 -8.88 -8.43
CA ALA A 562 36.09 -8.49 -7.03
C ALA A 562 35.12 -7.32 -6.78
N LEU A 563 35.21 -6.25 -7.58
CA LEU A 563 34.31 -5.10 -7.51
C LEU A 563 32.85 -5.51 -7.77
N PHE A 564 32.59 -6.35 -8.78
CA PHE A 564 31.24 -6.83 -9.06
C PHE A 564 30.63 -7.59 -7.87
N LYS A 565 31.38 -8.53 -7.28
CA LYS A 565 30.93 -9.30 -6.11
C LYS A 565 30.72 -8.41 -4.89
N GLU A 566 31.60 -7.44 -4.69
CA GLU A 566 31.48 -6.48 -3.60
C GLU A 566 30.17 -5.70 -3.73
N VAL A 567 29.93 -5.07 -4.89
CA VAL A 567 28.70 -4.31 -5.13
C VAL A 567 27.49 -5.21 -4.96
N LEU A 568 27.45 -6.37 -5.62
CA LEU A 568 26.32 -7.29 -5.53
C LEU A 568 26.01 -7.71 -4.09
N SER A 569 27.03 -7.94 -3.25
CA SER A 569 26.84 -8.29 -1.84
C SER A 569 26.11 -7.18 -1.07
N LEU A 570 26.33 -5.91 -1.40
CA LEU A 570 25.65 -4.77 -0.77
C LEU A 570 24.15 -4.73 -1.09
N PHE A 571 23.71 -5.35 -2.19
CA PHE A 571 22.29 -5.46 -2.55
C PHE A 571 21.63 -6.70 -1.91
N ILE A 572 22.33 -7.83 -1.86
CA ILE A 572 21.77 -9.07 -1.28
C ILE A 572 21.53 -8.92 0.23
N LEU A 573 22.40 -8.21 0.94
CA LEU A 573 22.33 -8.07 2.39
C LEU A 573 21.02 -7.41 2.90
N PRO A 574 20.47 -6.33 2.30
CA PRO A 574 19.14 -5.83 2.66
C PRO A 574 17.97 -6.66 2.08
N MET A 575 18.19 -7.40 1.00
CA MET A 575 17.12 -8.16 0.31
C MET A 575 16.57 -9.30 1.18
N ILE A 576 17.44 -10.16 1.71
CA ILE A 576 17.05 -11.35 2.51
C ILE A 576 16.18 -10.99 3.72
N PRO A 577 16.64 -10.12 4.65
CA PRO A 577 15.81 -9.68 5.77
C PRO A 577 14.57 -8.90 5.31
N GLY A 578 14.60 -8.25 4.14
CA GLY A 578 13.41 -7.62 3.55
C GLY A 578 12.32 -8.64 3.24
N VAL A 579 12.68 -9.76 2.60
CA VAL A 579 11.74 -10.88 2.33
C VAL A 579 11.20 -11.46 3.63
N ILE A 580 12.06 -11.71 4.62
CA ILE A 580 11.64 -12.23 5.94
C ILE A 580 10.67 -11.27 6.61
N THR A 581 10.99 -9.97 6.59
CA THR A 581 10.13 -8.92 7.16
C THR A 581 8.78 -8.87 6.45
N THR A 582 8.76 -9.02 5.12
CA THR A 582 7.50 -9.08 4.37
C THR A 582 6.67 -10.29 4.79
N LEU A 583 7.27 -11.47 4.92
CA LEU A 583 6.54 -12.67 5.34
C LEU A 583 5.88 -12.48 6.73
N ILE A 584 6.59 -11.87 7.68
CA ILE A 584 6.02 -11.52 8.99
C ILE A 584 4.91 -10.47 8.85
N GLY A 585 5.13 -9.45 8.01
CA GLY A 585 4.16 -8.38 7.78
C GLY A 585 2.89 -8.82 7.03
N LEU A 586 2.93 -9.93 6.29
CA LEU A 586 1.75 -10.47 5.61
C LEU A 586 0.70 -11.01 6.59
N GLU A 587 1.11 -11.41 7.79
CA GLU A 587 0.19 -11.88 8.84
C GLU A 587 -0.88 -10.83 9.15
N ILE A 588 -0.51 -9.54 9.09
CA ILE A 588 -1.42 -8.40 9.28
C ILE A 588 -2.61 -8.44 8.33
N PHE A 589 -2.42 -8.99 7.14
CA PHE A 589 -3.39 -8.95 6.04
C PHE A 589 -4.18 -10.26 5.91
N ASN A 590 -3.99 -11.24 6.81
CA ASN A 590 -4.75 -12.50 6.80
C ASN A 590 -6.26 -12.30 7.02
N TYR A 591 -6.70 -11.19 7.58
CA TYR A 591 -8.14 -10.88 7.67
C TYR A 591 -8.76 -10.46 6.32
N LEU A 592 -7.94 -10.05 5.34
CA LEU A 592 -8.43 -9.67 4.02
C LEU A 592 -8.73 -10.88 3.13
N THR A 593 -7.99 -11.99 3.29
CA THR A 593 -8.06 -13.17 2.41
C THR A 593 -7.72 -14.46 3.14
N ILE A 594 -8.34 -15.57 2.72
CA ILE A 594 -8.23 -16.89 3.37
C ILE A 594 -6.85 -17.54 3.13
N ASP A 595 -6.12 -17.19 2.07
CA ASP A 595 -4.81 -17.81 1.75
C ASP A 595 -3.77 -16.79 1.24
N ILE A 596 -3.40 -15.84 2.10
CA ILE A 596 -2.51 -14.74 1.71
C ILE A 596 -1.13 -15.24 1.26
N TYR A 597 -0.58 -16.25 1.95
CA TYR A 597 0.78 -16.72 1.70
C TYR A 597 0.88 -17.36 0.32
N ARG A 598 -0.07 -18.23 -0.05
CA ARG A 598 -0.07 -18.87 -1.37
C ARG A 598 -0.20 -17.87 -2.50
N LEU A 599 -1.12 -16.91 -2.37
CA LEU A 599 -1.36 -15.87 -3.39
C LEU A 599 -0.19 -14.87 -3.51
N SER A 600 0.64 -14.77 -2.47
CA SER A 600 1.75 -13.82 -2.41
C SER A 600 3.09 -14.38 -2.89
N ILE A 601 3.28 -15.70 -3.01
CA ILE A 601 4.58 -16.28 -3.40
C ILE A 601 5.04 -15.82 -4.78
N LEU A 602 4.16 -15.85 -5.78
CA LEU A 602 4.48 -15.42 -7.14
C LEU A 602 4.93 -13.94 -7.20
N PRO A 603 4.15 -12.96 -6.70
CA PRO A 603 4.57 -11.55 -6.73
C PRO A 603 5.82 -11.29 -5.90
N ILE A 604 5.99 -11.94 -4.75
CA ILE A 604 7.23 -11.84 -3.96
C ILE A 604 8.42 -12.28 -4.82
N THR A 605 8.30 -13.42 -5.49
CA THR A 605 9.36 -13.98 -6.34
C THR A 605 9.70 -13.04 -7.50
N VAL A 606 8.69 -12.46 -8.15
CA VAL A 606 8.89 -11.47 -9.23
C VAL A 606 9.63 -10.23 -8.71
N CYS A 607 9.25 -9.69 -7.55
CA CYS A 607 9.93 -8.54 -6.95
C CYS A 607 11.39 -8.84 -6.58
N VAL A 608 11.67 -10.04 -6.04
CA VAL A 608 13.04 -10.49 -5.75
C VAL A 608 13.87 -10.59 -7.03
N ILE A 609 13.32 -11.18 -8.09
CA ILE A 609 13.99 -11.28 -9.39
C ILE A 609 14.26 -9.88 -9.95
N LEU A 610 13.28 -8.98 -9.96
CA LEU A 610 13.46 -7.61 -10.45
C LEU A 610 14.55 -6.88 -9.66
N TYR A 611 14.56 -7.02 -8.34
CA TYR A 611 15.59 -6.43 -7.48
C TYR A 611 16.98 -6.98 -7.79
N LEU A 612 17.11 -8.29 -8.00
CA LEU A 612 18.39 -8.91 -8.40
C LEU A 612 18.84 -8.43 -9.79
N VAL A 613 17.94 -8.28 -10.75
CA VAL A 613 18.25 -7.72 -12.08
C VAL A 613 18.78 -6.29 -11.94
N ILE A 614 18.10 -5.45 -11.15
CA ILE A 614 18.57 -4.09 -10.85
C ILE A 614 19.95 -4.12 -10.18
N ALA A 615 20.16 -5.00 -9.20
CA ALA A 615 21.44 -5.13 -8.51
C ALA A 615 22.58 -5.50 -9.48
N ILE A 616 22.32 -6.44 -10.39
CA ILE A 616 23.27 -6.87 -11.42
C ILE A 616 23.57 -5.72 -12.39
N LEU A 617 22.54 -5.01 -12.88
CA LEU A 617 22.71 -3.86 -13.77
C LEU A 617 23.55 -2.76 -13.13
N VAL A 618 23.25 -2.41 -11.87
CA VAL A 618 24.02 -1.39 -11.14
C VAL A 618 25.46 -1.85 -10.93
N ALA A 619 25.70 -3.13 -10.59
CA ALA A 619 27.04 -3.67 -10.45
C ALA A 619 27.84 -3.59 -11.77
N PHE A 620 27.21 -3.89 -12.92
CA PHE A 620 27.83 -3.75 -14.24
C PHE A 620 28.15 -2.30 -14.59
N ILE A 621 27.19 -1.38 -14.41
CA ILE A 621 27.39 0.05 -14.66
C ILE A 621 28.53 0.57 -13.79
N TYR A 622 28.53 0.21 -12.51
CA TYR A 622 29.55 0.63 -11.57
C TYR A 622 30.94 0.14 -11.97
N GLN A 623 31.05 -1.15 -12.29
CA GLN A 623 32.29 -1.74 -12.76
C GLN A 623 32.81 -1.00 -13.99
N LYS A 624 31.97 -0.75 -15.00
CA LYS A 624 32.35 -0.02 -16.23
C LYS A 624 32.89 1.37 -15.90
N GLU A 625 32.20 2.10 -15.03
CA GLU A 625 32.58 3.47 -14.69
C GLU A 625 33.86 3.49 -13.85
N ALA A 626 34.04 2.55 -12.92
CA ALA A 626 35.23 2.48 -12.04
C ALA A 626 36.52 2.27 -12.84
N LEU A 627 36.40 1.64 -14.00
CA LEU A 627 37.50 1.34 -14.90
C LEU A 627 37.82 2.45 -15.91
N LYS A 628 36.95 3.45 -16.09
CA LYS A 628 37.04 4.47 -17.16
C LYS A 628 38.21 5.47 -17.03
N THR A 629 39.18 5.21 -16.16
CA THR A 629 40.36 6.07 -15.95
C THR A 629 41.59 5.26 -15.52
N ALA A 630 41.84 4.17 -16.23
CA ALA A 630 43.09 3.40 -16.14
C ALA A 630 43.88 3.38 -17.46
N ASP A 631 43.39 4.08 -18.49
CA ASP A 631 44.08 4.29 -19.78
C ASP A 631 44.51 5.75 -19.91
#